data_AF-A0A315A0M9-F1
#
_entry.id   AF-A0A315A0M9-F1
#
_cell.length_a   1.000
_cell.length_b   1.000
_cell.length_c   1.000
_cell.angle_alpha   90.00
_cell.angle_beta   90.00
_cell.angle_gamma   90.00
#
_symmetry.space_group_name_H-M   'P 1'
#
loop_
_entity.id
_entity.type
_entity.pdbx_description
1 polymer ?
#
loop_
_entity_poly.entity_id
_entity_poly.type
_entity_poly.pdbx_seq_one_letter_code
_entity_poly.pdbx_strand_id
1 'polypeptide(L)'
;MKAKNLFYLLEHAFDMSLEAGEIPHTLIFIEMVFQATAQHDYKRAVTLVNAMAHAPFQVSERQWTDLFEKNGDTITQDGLEKLLDALHNCDVGSEATVLNLSRSLLRLCQSYRSRGLSSSPLSAVEPQKHHPWMVIMRKFMICPQHSKY
;
A
#
# COMPACT_ATOMS: atom_id res chain seq x y z
N MET A 1 20.19 -12.69 -12.67
CA MET A 1 19.51 -11.93 -13.76
C MET A 1 18.04 -12.32 -13.98
N LYS A 2 17.34 -12.98 -13.02
CA LYS A 2 15.96 -13.48 -13.20
C LYS A 2 14.84 -12.55 -12.70
N ALA A 3 15.13 -11.65 -11.75
CA ALA A 3 14.09 -10.78 -11.15
C ALA A 3 13.62 -9.63 -12.07
N LYS A 4 14.52 -9.09 -12.92
CA LYS A 4 14.19 -7.94 -13.80
C LYS A 4 13.12 -8.23 -14.85
N ASN A 5 13.01 -9.49 -15.30
CA ASN A 5 12.04 -9.86 -16.34
C ASN A 5 10.63 -10.06 -15.76
N LEU A 6 10.52 -10.66 -14.57
CA LEU A 6 9.23 -10.88 -13.92
C LEU A 6 8.56 -9.57 -13.47
N PHE A 7 9.36 -8.62 -12.95
CA PHE A 7 8.88 -7.27 -12.62
C PHE A 7 8.29 -6.56 -13.85
N TYR A 8 9.01 -6.58 -14.97
CA TYR A 8 8.56 -5.95 -16.21
C TYR A 8 7.26 -6.57 -16.73
N LEU A 9 7.12 -7.90 -16.63
CA LEU A 9 5.88 -8.58 -17.01
C LEU A 9 4.71 -8.22 -16.10
N LEU A 10 4.95 -8.07 -14.79
CA LEU A 10 3.93 -7.65 -13.84
C LEU A 10 3.47 -6.21 -14.08
N GLU A 11 4.42 -5.29 -14.26
CA GLU A 11 4.13 -3.88 -14.57
C GLU A 11 3.38 -3.76 -15.89
N HIS A 12 3.83 -4.48 -16.93
CA HIS A 12 3.13 -4.52 -18.20
C HIS A 12 1.71 -5.09 -18.08
N ALA A 13 1.51 -6.20 -17.34
CA ALA A 13 0.18 -6.76 -17.14
C ALA A 13 -0.74 -5.80 -16.36
N PHE A 14 -0.20 -5.09 -15.37
CA PHE A 14 -0.91 -4.06 -14.62
C PHE A 14 -1.37 -2.93 -15.54
N ASP A 15 -0.46 -2.38 -16.34
CA ASP A 15 -0.75 -1.29 -17.27
C ASP A 15 -1.77 -1.71 -18.34
N MET A 16 -1.62 -2.90 -18.91
CA MET A 16 -2.57 -3.44 -19.91
C MET A 16 -3.99 -3.57 -19.34
N SER A 17 -4.14 -4.02 -18.08
CA SER A 17 -5.45 -4.06 -17.42
C SER A 17 -6.03 -2.65 -17.27
N LEU A 18 -5.23 -1.68 -16.84
CA LEU A 18 -5.70 -0.30 -16.69
C LEU A 18 -6.07 0.35 -18.03
N GLU A 19 -5.30 0.12 -19.09
CA GLU A 19 -5.56 0.61 -20.44
C GLU A 19 -6.85 0.03 -21.02
N ALA A 20 -7.13 -1.24 -20.74
CA ALA A 20 -8.39 -1.90 -21.09
C ALA A 20 -9.59 -1.41 -20.28
N GLY A 21 -9.38 -0.58 -19.26
CA GLY A 21 -10.41 -0.14 -18.32
C GLY A 21 -10.86 -1.24 -17.34
N GLU A 22 -10.06 -2.29 -17.21
CA GLU A 22 -10.28 -3.40 -16.30
C GLU A 22 -9.65 -3.10 -14.93
N ILE A 23 -10.12 -3.80 -13.90
CA ILE A 23 -9.51 -3.72 -12.56
C ILE A 23 -8.43 -4.81 -12.49
N PRO A 24 -7.13 -4.46 -12.33
CA PRO A 24 -6.07 -5.44 -12.19
C PRO A 24 -6.35 -6.40 -11.02
N HIS A 25 -5.94 -7.66 -11.15
CA HIS A 25 -6.15 -8.65 -10.08
C HIS A 25 -5.53 -8.20 -8.75
N THR A 26 -6.18 -8.47 -7.62
CA THR A 26 -5.76 -7.98 -6.29
C THR A 26 -4.31 -8.34 -5.94
N LEU A 27 -3.88 -9.54 -6.32
CA LEU A 27 -2.49 -9.99 -6.09
C LEU A 27 -1.46 -9.16 -6.88
N ILE A 28 -1.83 -8.65 -8.06
CA ILE A 28 -0.98 -7.75 -8.84
C ILE A 28 -0.83 -6.43 -8.09
N PHE A 29 -1.92 -5.85 -7.58
CA PHE A 29 -1.84 -4.65 -6.74
C PHE A 29 -0.95 -4.84 -5.50
N ILE A 30 -1.14 -5.94 -4.78
CA ILE A 30 -0.34 -6.25 -3.57
C ILE A 30 1.14 -6.34 -3.93
N GLU A 31 1.49 -7.04 -5.00
CA GLU A 31 2.87 -7.19 -5.44
C GLU A 31 3.48 -5.84 -5.87
N MET A 32 2.71 -5.00 -6.57
CA MET A 32 3.15 -3.64 -6.92
C MET A 32 3.38 -2.77 -5.68
N VAL A 33 2.55 -2.90 -4.63
CA VAL A 33 2.77 -2.20 -3.34
C VAL A 33 4.06 -2.68 -2.69
N PHE A 34 4.33 -3.98 -2.69
CA PHE A 34 5.53 -4.56 -2.09
C PHE A 34 6.80 -4.11 -2.82
N GLN A 35 6.76 -4.09 -4.15
CA GLN A 35 7.87 -3.64 -4.97
C GLN A 35 8.13 -2.14 -4.80
N ALA A 36 7.08 -1.31 -4.80
CA ALA A 36 7.22 0.12 -4.53
C ALA A 36 7.84 0.37 -3.14
N THR A 37 7.42 -0.40 -2.13
CA THR A 37 7.96 -0.33 -0.77
C THR A 37 9.43 -0.74 -0.71
N ALA A 38 9.79 -1.86 -1.35
CA ALA A 38 11.17 -2.35 -1.43
C ALA A 38 12.10 -1.40 -2.21
N GLN A 39 11.56 -0.63 -3.15
CA GLN A 39 12.27 0.42 -3.89
C GLN A 39 12.25 1.78 -3.19
N HIS A 40 11.67 1.87 -1.98
CA HIS A 40 11.47 3.11 -1.24
C HIS A 40 10.61 4.18 -1.96
N ASP A 41 9.81 3.76 -2.95
CA ASP A 41 8.83 4.62 -3.62
C ASP A 41 7.49 4.59 -2.87
N TYR A 42 7.48 5.21 -1.69
CA TYR A 42 6.30 5.24 -0.83
C TYR A 42 5.14 6.04 -1.42
N LYS A 43 5.44 7.00 -2.30
CA LYS A 43 4.42 7.73 -3.04
C LYS A 43 3.64 6.80 -3.97
N ARG A 44 4.35 5.96 -4.73
CA ARG A 44 3.73 4.94 -5.58
C ARG A 44 2.98 3.91 -4.74
N ALA A 45 3.56 3.46 -3.63
CA ALA A 45 2.90 2.51 -2.73
C ALA A 45 1.56 3.03 -2.20
N VAL A 46 1.52 4.26 -1.68
CA VAL A 46 0.27 4.89 -1.18
C VAL A 46 -0.74 5.08 -2.31
N THR A 47 -0.29 5.45 -3.51
CA THR A 47 -1.18 5.60 -4.68
C THR A 47 -1.85 4.26 -5.03
N LEU A 48 -1.10 3.16 -5.03
CA LEU A 48 -1.61 1.82 -5.29
C LEU A 48 -2.59 1.35 -4.20
N VAL A 49 -2.28 1.61 -2.93
CA VAL A 49 -3.18 1.28 -1.81
C VAL A 49 -4.49 2.05 -1.89
N ASN A 50 -4.43 3.35 -2.19
CA ASN A 50 -5.63 4.17 -2.43
C ASN A 50 -6.43 3.65 -3.61
N ALA A 51 -5.77 3.28 -4.70
CA ALA A 51 -6.41 2.67 -5.86
C ALA A 51 -7.16 1.38 -5.48
N MET A 52 -6.58 0.52 -4.63
CA MET A 52 -7.27 -0.67 -4.11
C MET A 52 -8.51 -0.34 -3.28
N ALA A 53 -8.52 0.79 -2.57
CA ALA A 53 -9.64 1.27 -1.77
C ALA A 53 -10.90 1.55 -2.61
N HIS A 54 -10.68 1.84 -3.89
CA HIS A 54 -11.73 2.15 -4.86
C HIS A 54 -12.11 0.94 -5.73
N ALA A 55 -11.41 -0.17 -5.58
CA ALA A 55 -11.72 -1.43 -6.24
C ALA A 55 -12.56 -2.33 -5.31
N PRO A 56 -13.25 -3.38 -5.82
CA PRO A 56 -14.05 -4.30 -5.00
C PRO A 56 -13.18 -5.27 -4.19
N PHE A 57 -12.07 -4.79 -3.63
CA PHE A 57 -11.13 -5.59 -2.85
C PHE A 57 -11.36 -5.38 -1.37
N GLN A 58 -11.50 -6.49 -0.64
CA GLN A 58 -11.57 -6.48 0.82
C GLN A 58 -10.46 -7.34 1.37
N VAL A 59 -9.26 -6.76 1.46
CA VAL A 59 -8.13 -7.42 2.12
C VAL A 59 -8.25 -7.17 3.63
N SER A 60 -8.41 -8.24 4.39
CA SER A 60 -8.47 -8.19 5.84
C SER A 60 -7.11 -7.89 6.46
N GLU A 61 -7.11 -7.40 7.72
CA GLU A 61 -5.87 -7.18 8.48
C GLU A 61 -5.00 -8.46 8.57
N ARG A 62 -5.65 -9.62 8.74
CA ARG A 62 -4.96 -10.91 8.78
C ARG A 62 -4.32 -11.26 7.45
N GLN A 63 -5.04 -11.07 6.33
CA GLN A 63 -4.49 -11.33 5.01
C GLN A 63 -3.29 -10.43 4.71
N TRP A 64 -3.37 -9.13 5.05
CA TRP A 64 -2.22 -8.23 4.94
C TRP A 64 -1.03 -8.73 5.76
N THR A 65 -1.28 -9.14 7.00
CA THR A 65 -0.22 -9.63 7.91
C THR A 65 0.45 -10.87 7.32
N ASP A 66 -0.34 -11.85 6.89
CA ASP A 66 0.17 -13.09 6.29
C ASP A 66 0.97 -12.81 5.00
N LEU A 67 0.58 -11.81 4.21
CA LEU A 67 1.29 -11.41 2.99
C LEU A 67 2.65 -10.78 3.29
N PHE A 68 2.74 -9.88 4.26
CA PHE A 68 4.02 -9.28 4.66
C PHE A 68 4.96 -10.31 5.30
N GLU A 69 4.45 -11.21 6.15
CA GLU A 69 5.27 -12.26 6.76
C GLU A 69 5.85 -13.21 5.70
N LYS A 70 5.06 -13.59 4.69
CA LYS A 70 5.52 -14.41 3.57
C LYS A 70 6.56 -13.72 2.69
N ASN A 71 6.55 -12.39 2.65
CA ASN A 71 7.45 -11.57 1.84
C ASN A 71 8.51 -10.84 2.69
N GLY A 72 8.74 -11.30 3.93
CA GLY A 72 9.62 -10.66 4.90
C GLY A 72 11.08 -10.52 4.45
N ASP A 73 11.53 -11.33 3.50
CA ASP A 73 12.87 -11.22 2.92
C ASP A 73 13.03 -10.02 1.96
N THR A 74 11.91 -9.48 1.47
CA THR A 74 11.89 -8.42 0.45
C THR A 74 11.68 -7.03 1.06
N ILE A 75 10.95 -6.94 2.17
CA ILE A 75 10.61 -5.66 2.82
C ILE A 75 11.22 -5.63 4.22
N THR A 76 12.13 -4.69 4.44
CA THR A 76 12.77 -4.49 5.74
C THR A 76 11.80 -3.88 6.75
N GLN A 77 12.09 -4.02 8.04
CA GLN A 77 11.34 -3.34 9.09
C GLN A 77 11.26 -1.83 8.86
N ASP A 78 12.38 -1.18 8.50
CA ASP A 78 12.42 0.24 8.14
C ASP A 78 11.49 0.56 6.97
N GLY A 79 11.40 -0.34 5.98
CA GLY A 79 10.45 -0.25 4.88
C GLY A 79 8.98 -0.25 5.34
N LEU A 80 8.63 -1.13 6.27
CA LEU A 80 7.27 -1.20 6.85
C LEU A 80 6.93 0.06 7.65
N GLU A 81 7.87 0.55 8.45
CA GLU A 81 7.68 1.76 9.28
C GLU A 81 7.50 3.00 8.40
N LYS A 82 8.30 3.15 7.34
CA LYS A 82 8.16 4.25 6.38
C LYS A 82 6.89 4.18 5.54
N LEU A 83 6.44 2.97 5.18
CA LEU A 83 5.15 2.79 4.51
C LEU A 83 3.99 3.22 5.42
N LEU A 84 4.03 2.81 6.70
CA LEU A 84 3.03 3.21 7.69
C LEU A 84 3.00 4.74 7.87
N ASP A 85 4.16 5.38 7.98
CA ASP A 85 4.26 6.83 8.08
C ASP A 85 3.71 7.54 6.84
N ALA A 86 4.05 7.04 5.63
CA ALA A 86 3.51 7.58 4.39
C ALA A 86 1.98 7.45 4.30
N LEU A 87 1.40 6.35 4.77
CA LEU A 87 -0.04 6.16 4.85
C LEU A 87 -0.70 7.07 5.89
N HIS A 88 -0.04 7.40 6.99
CA HIS A 88 -0.59 8.35 7.97
C HIS A 88 -0.53 9.81 7.49
N ASN A 89 0.51 10.17 6.73
CA ASN A 89 0.74 11.53 6.24
C ASN A 89 -0.03 11.86 4.96
N CYS A 90 -0.67 10.87 4.34
CA CYS A 90 -1.56 11.08 3.21
C CYS A 90 -3.01 11.10 3.69
N ASP A 91 -3.86 11.87 3.00
CA ASP A 91 -5.32 11.77 3.15
C ASP A 91 -5.79 10.48 2.47
N VAL A 92 -5.46 9.34 3.08
CA VAL A 92 -5.78 8.03 2.57
C VAL A 92 -7.23 7.74 2.95
N GLY A 93 -8.03 7.27 1.98
CA GLY A 93 -9.45 7.06 2.19
C GLY A 93 -9.71 6.17 3.42
N SER A 94 -10.80 6.43 4.14
CA SER A 94 -11.23 5.68 5.33
C SER A 94 -11.70 4.24 5.04
N GLU A 95 -11.21 3.65 3.96
CA GLU A 95 -11.66 2.39 3.44
C GLU A 95 -11.13 1.21 4.22
N ALA A 96 -11.95 0.18 4.32
CA ALA A 96 -11.65 -0.99 5.12
C ALA A 96 -10.29 -1.61 4.75
N THR A 97 -9.97 -1.73 3.45
CA THR A 97 -8.69 -2.31 3.00
C THR A 97 -7.47 -1.49 3.44
N VAL A 98 -7.59 -0.15 3.44
CA VAL A 98 -6.53 0.77 3.87
C VAL A 98 -6.35 0.70 5.38
N LEU A 99 -7.45 0.81 6.13
CA LEU A 99 -7.41 0.74 7.60
C LEU A 99 -6.86 -0.61 8.07
N ASN A 100 -7.23 -1.70 7.39
CA ASN A 100 -6.70 -3.02 7.67
C ASN A 100 -5.21 -3.14 7.36
N LEU A 101 -4.73 -2.50 6.28
CA LEU A 101 -3.30 -2.41 5.98
C LEU A 101 -2.56 -1.64 7.09
N SER A 102 -3.03 -0.46 7.47
CA SER A 102 -2.40 0.35 8.52
C SER A 102 -2.34 -0.38 9.85
N ARG A 103 -3.43 -1.09 10.24
CA ARG A 103 -3.44 -1.94 11.45
C ARG A 103 -2.44 -3.09 11.36
N SER A 104 -2.37 -3.76 10.21
CA SER A 104 -1.41 -4.84 9.97
C SER A 104 0.03 -4.34 10.07
N LEU A 105 0.35 -3.21 9.42
CA LEU A 105 1.67 -2.57 9.49
C LEU A 105 2.02 -2.17 10.92
N LEU A 106 1.09 -1.55 11.65
CA LEU A 106 1.28 -1.20 13.05
C LEU A 106 1.61 -2.43 13.91
N ARG A 107 0.84 -3.51 13.75
CA ARG A 107 1.07 -4.79 14.45
C ARG A 107 2.44 -5.38 14.12
N LEU A 108 2.82 -5.38 12.84
CA LEU A 108 4.11 -5.89 12.39
C LEU A 108 5.25 -5.06 12.98
N CYS A 109 5.20 -3.73 12.85
CA CYS A 109 6.20 -2.82 13.43
C CYS A 109 6.32 -3.01 14.94
N GLN A 110 5.20 -3.15 15.65
CA GLN A 110 5.18 -3.46 17.08
C GLN A 110 5.77 -4.84 17.40
N SER A 111 5.53 -5.86 16.58
CA SER A 111 6.10 -7.20 16.77
C SER A 111 7.62 -7.20 16.57
N TYR A 112 8.13 -6.49 15.56
CA TYR A 112 9.57 -6.29 15.37
C TYR A 112 10.19 -5.50 16.53
N ARG A 113 9.52 -4.42 16.95
CA ARG A 113 9.93 -3.64 18.13
C ARG A 113 9.87 -4.47 19.40
N SER A 114 8.86 -5.30 19.63
CA SER A 114 8.77 -6.17 20.81
C SER A 114 9.82 -7.28 20.82
N ARG A 115 10.26 -7.77 19.66
CA ARG A 115 11.45 -8.63 19.55
C ARG A 115 12.75 -7.86 19.82
N GLY A 116 12.75 -6.55 19.60
CA GLY A 116 13.89 -5.66 19.82
C GLY A 116 13.99 -5.06 21.23
N LEU A 117 12.93 -4.45 21.75
CA LEU A 117 12.87 -3.62 22.96
C LEU A 117 11.42 -3.49 23.48
N SER A 118 11.26 -3.76 24.76
CA SER A 118 10.09 -3.45 25.60
C SER A 118 9.59 -1.98 25.48
N SER A 119 8.27 -1.78 25.57
CA SER A 119 7.47 -0.60 26.01
C SER A 119 6.88 0.46 25.02
N SER A 120 5.56 0.31 24.75
CA SER A 120 4.41 1.25 24.96
C SER A 120 4.11 2.51 24.08
N PRO A 121 2.83 3.00 24.00
CA PRO A 121 2.08 3.12 22.72
C PRO A 121 1.50 4.51 22.33
N LEU A 122 0.93 4.58 21.10
CA LEU A 122 0.25 5.73 20.42
C LEU A 122 -1.31 5.68 20.49
N SER A 123 -1.97 6.83 20.29
CA SER A 123 -3.44 7.07 20.28
C SER A 123 -4.06 7.28 18.88
N ALA A 124 -5.41 7.26 18.80
CA ALA A 124 -6.25 7.09 17.58
C ALA A 124 -7.14 8.30 17.19
N VAL A 125 -7.59 8.38 15.91
CA VAL A 125 -8.61 9.32 15.35
C VAL A 125 -9.50 8.65 14.27
N GLU A 126 -10.69 9.24 14.04
CA GLU A 126 -11.96 8.80 13.37
C GLU A 126 -12.17 9.31 11.90
N PRO A 127 -13.09 8.76 11.05
CA PRO A 127 -13.12 8.97 9.58
C PRO A 127 -14.32 9.74 8.95
N GLN A 128 -14.18 10.21 7.68
CA GLN A 128 -15.28 10.68 6.80
C GLN A 128 -15.13 10.38 5.27
N LYS A 129 -16.14 9.67 4.72
CA LYS A 129 -16.90 9.66 3.42
C LYS A 129 -16.25 9.65 1.99
N HIS A 130 -16.89 8.82 1.15
CA HIS A 130 -16.54 8.21 -0.17
C HIS A 130 -16.90 9.02 -1.44
N HIS A 131 -16.17 8.80 -2.56
CA HIS A 131 -16.43 9.31 -3.93
C HIS A 131 -16.19 8.22 -5.02
N PRO A 132 -16.76 8.31 -6.24
CA PRO A 132 -16.76 7.24 -7.25
C PRO A 132 -15.39 6.93 -7.91
N TRP A 133 -15.05 5.65 -7.94
CA TRP A 133 -13.73 5.06 -8.22
C TRP A 133 -13.11 5.33 -9.61
N MET A 134 -13.93 5.46 -10.66
CA MET A 134 -13.41 5.66 -12.02
C MET A 134 -12.82 7.06 -12.27
N VAL A 135 -13.26 8.07 -11.51
CA VAL A 135 -12.71 9.44 -11.59
C VAL A 135 -11.39 9.56 -10.83
N ILE A 136 -11.18 8.69 -9.83
CA ILE A 136 -10.03 8.72 -8.92
C ILE A 136 -8.79 8.13 -9.59
N MET A 137 -8.88 7.00 -10.29
CA MET A 137 -7.73 6.36 -10.96
C MET A 137 -7.03 7.27 -11.99
N ARG A 138 -7.79 8.03 -12.80
CA ARG A 138 -7.21 8.95 -13.79
C ARG A 138 -6.65 10.24 -13.18
N LYS A 139 -7.13 10.64 -12.00
CA LYS A 139 -6.70 11.88 -11.31
C LYS A 139 -5.54 11.63 -10.33
N PHE A 140 -5.37 10.41 -9.82
CA PHE A 140 -4.30 10.05 -8.87
C PHE A 140 -3.01 9.53 -9.51
N MET A 141 -3.03 9.08 -10.77
CA MET A 141 -1.77 8.83 -11.52
C MET A 141 -1.05 10.12 -11.95
N ILE A 142 -1.71 11.28 -11.85
CA ILE A 142 -1.10 12.59 -12.01
C ILE A 142 -1.29 13.35 -10.69
N CYS A 143 -0.39 13.16 -9.73
CA CYS A 143 -0.30 14.09 -8.60
C CYS A 143 -0.14 15.52 -9.16
N PRO A 144 -1.04 16.48 -8.83
CA PRO A 144 -0.76 17.87 -9.07
C PRO A 144 0.42 18.26 -8.19
N GLN A 145 1.47 18.78 -8.82
CA GLN A 145 2.58 19.45 -8.17
C GLN A 145 2.02 20.59 -7.31
N HIS A 146 1.94 20.40 -6.00
CA HIS A 146 1.93 21.56 -5.10
C HIS A 146 3.39 21.85 -4.72
N SER A 147 4.06 22.54 -5.64
CA SER A 147 5.21 23.38 -5.34
C SER A 147 4.81 24.38 -4.26
N LYS A 148 5.51 24.37 -3.13
CA LYS A 148 5.75 25.56 -2.31
C LYS A 148 7.15 25.46 -1.70
N TYR A 149 8.12 25.99 -2.43
CA TYR A 149 9.06 26.95 -1.83
C TYR A 149 8.33 28.29 -1.66
#